data_AF-A0A2T7SQ84-F1
#
_entry.id   AF-A0A2T7SQ84-F1
#
_cell.length_a   1.000
_cell.length_b   1.000
_cell.length_c   1.000
_cell.angle_alpha   90.00
_cell.angle_beta   90.00
_cell.angle_gamma   90.00
#
_symmetry.space_group_name_H-M   'P 1'
#
loop_
_entity.id
_entity.type
_entity.pdbx_description
1 polymer ?
#
loop_
_entity_poly.entity_id
_entity_poly.type
_entity_poly.pdbx_seq_one_letter_code
_entity_poly.pdbx_strand_id
1 'polypeptide(L)'
;MEQDDDLLQHKELGIRHNRPRLGGSGNSELQQELTKAKNSWYNLWFRTLQNSGRYMDCCEAEGVHSLRHLYEDFGDVRTSFPTWWMTTGRKLFAERRPVPKVEMHSKLNELSHIQNMKDRVVLEVPLTLRRSTVIRQINKLLDEAYVEREPVVPRKVSTAIRKLNSSKMQMDTVRRMLAVYECRVKFPNFSLYRIALKTELDIEFQLRSKTGKPMTDEQKRVRYGIEVSRLMRQARLLIENAEAGIFPCIKPPGQEEVDTDAIE
;
A
#
# COMPACT_ATOMS: atom_id res chain seq x y z
N MET A 1 13.40 -0.33 -10.86
CA MET A 1 12.95 0.67 -11.86
C MET A 1 11.85 0.01 -12.67
N GLU A 2 10.67 -0.15 -12.08
CA GLU A 2 9.48 -0.37 -12.89
C GLU A 2 9.18 1.01 -13.49
N GLN A 3 9.52 1.16 -14.77
CA GLN A 3 9.16 2.36 -15.52
C GLN A 3 7.65 2.51 -15.43
N ASP A 4 7.22 3.73 -15.11
CA ASP A 4 5.85 4.23 -15.23
C ASP A 4 5.39 4.16 -16.71
N ASP A 5 5.33 2.96 -17.29
CA ASP A 5 4.53 2.59 -18.47
C ASP A 5 3.05 2.52 -18.04
N ASP A 6 2.66 3.49 -17.23
CA ASP A 6 1.28 3.87 -16.97
C ASP A 6 0.80 4.38 -18.34
N LEU A 7 0.20 3.47 -19.13
CA LEU A 7 -0.56 3.76 -20.34
C LEU A 7 -1.69 4.74 -19.97
N LEU A 8 -1.30 6.01 -19.85
CA LEU A 8 -2.06 7.18 -19.50
C LEU A 8 -2.73 7.74 -20.76
N GLN A 9 -3.50 6.89 -21.45
CA GLN A 9 -4.47 7.41 -22.41
C GLN A 9 -5.60 8.15 -21.66
N HIS A 10 -5.91 7.77 -20.42
CA HIS A 10 -7.21 8.12 -19.85
C HIS A 10 -7.22 9.22 -18.77
N LYS A 11 -6.11 9.46 -18.07
CA LYS A 11 -6.21 10.11 -16.74
C LYS A 11 -5.86 11.60 -16.69
N GLU A 12 -4.98 12.12 -17.54
CA GLU A 12 -4.26 13.35 -17.16
C GLU A 12 -4.87 14.67 -17.65
N LEU A 13 -5.60 14.65 -18.77
CA LEU A 13 -5.98 15.90 -19.43
C LEU A 13 -7.34 16.45 -19.00
N GLY A 14 -8.22 15.62 -18.41
CA GLY A 14 -9.52 16.09 -17.93
C GLY A 14 -10.38 16.76 -19.02
N ILE A 15 -10.21 16.35 -20.28
CA ILE A 15 -10.77 17.05 -21.44
C ILE A 15 -12.29 16.83 -21.44
N ARG A 16 -13.04 17.83 -20.99
CA ARG A 16 -14.50 17.88 -21.12
C ARG A 16 -14.86 18.55 -22.44
N HIS A 17 -15.90 18.04 -23.11
CA HIS A 17 -16.51 18.69 -24.27
C HIS A 17 -17.15 20.05 -23.94
N ASN A 18 -17.36 20.37 -22.65
CA ASN A 18 -17.94 21.64 -22.25
C ASN A 18 -16.90 22.76 -22.20
N ARG A 19 -17.21 23.83 -22.95
CA ARG A 19 -16.53 25.14 -22.96
C ARG A 19 -16.02 25.52 -21.55
N PRO A 20 -14.77 26.00 -21.41
CA PRO A 20 -14.31 26.55 -20.14
C PRO A 20 -15.27 27.66 -19.71
N ARG A 21 -15.69 27.62 -18.44
CA ARG A 21 -16.50 28.69 -17.85
C ARG A 21 -15.68 29.98 -17.93
N LEU A 22 -16.24 31.01 -18.56
CA LEU A 22 -15.64 32.34 -18.70
C LEU A 22 -15.53 33.00 -17.32
N GLY A 23 -14.46 32.67 -16.59
CA GLY A 23 -13.89 33.41 -15.48
C GLY A 23 -12.38 33.42 -15.66
N GLY A 24 -11.67 34.47 -15.22
CA GLY A 24 -10.27 34.78 -15.53
C GLY A 24 -9.19 33.72 -15.22
N SER A 25 -9.59 32.51 -14.79
CA SER A 25 -8.75 31.32 -14.57
C SER A 25 -8.57 30.44 -15.82
N GLY A 26 -9.38 30.62 -16.88
CA GLY A 26 -9.39 29.74 -18.06
C GLY A 26 -8.06 29.60 -18.80
N ASN A 27 -7.18 30.62 -18.77
CA ASN A 27 -5.85 30.54 -19.37
C ASN A 27 -4.90 29.62 -18.58
N SER A 28 -5.02 29.55 -17.26
CA SER A 28 -4.15 28.68 -16.45
C SER A 28 -4.49 27.20 -16.67
N GLU A 29 -5.78 26.87 -16.74
CA GLU A 29 -6.25 25.51 -16.99
C GLU A 29 -5.87 25.00 -18.38
N LEU A 30 -6.03 25.84 -19.42
CA LEU A 30 -5.61 25.52 -20.79
C LEU A 30 -4.08 25.34 -20.91
N GLN A 31 -3.29 26.14 -20.20
CA GLN A 31 -1.83 26.00 -20.20
C GLN A 31 -1.39 24.71 -19.48
N GLN A 32 -2.04 24.35 -18.38
CA GLN A 32 -1.78 23.09 -17.68
C GLN A 32 -2.16 21.89 -18.55
N GLU A 33 -3.31 21.94 -19.21
CA GLU A 33 -3.74 20.90 -20.15
C GLU A 33 -2.74 20.74 -21.29
N LEU A 34 -2.35 21.85 -21.93
CA LEU A 34 -1.39 21.84 -23.02
C LEU A 34 -0.04 21.26 -22.57
N THR A 35 0.42 21.60 -21.37
CA THR A 35 1.66 21.08 -20.80
C THR A 35 1.60 19.56 -20.63
N LYS A 36 0.50 19.05 -20.08
CA LYS A 36 0.29 17.61 -19.92
C LYS A 36 0.16 16.91 -21.27
N ALA A 37 -0.59 17.50 -22.22
CA ALA A 37 -0.77 16.93 -23.56
C ALA A 37 0.57 16.83 -24.30
N LYS A 38 1.43 17.84 -24.14
CA LYS A 38 2.79 17.87 -24.69
C LYS A 38 3.68 16.78 -24.11
N ASN A 39 3.47 16.40 -22.85
CA ASN A 39 4.24 15.34 -22.18
C ASN A 39 3.58 13.95 -22.28
N SER A 40 2.55 13.80 -23.10
CA SER A 40 1.77 12.55 -23.23
C SER A 40 2.04 11.82 -24.55
N TRP A 41 1.47 10.61 -24.67
CA TRP A 41 1.44 9.82 -25.89
C TRP A 41 0.84 10.57 -27.09
N TYR A 42 -0.01 11.58 -26.87
CA TYR A 42 -0.60 12.35 -27.96
C TYR A 42 0.41 13.21 -28.72
N ASN A 43 1.37 13.82 -28.01
CA ASN A 43 2.47 14.54 -28.65
C ASN A 43 3.43 13.57 -29.36
N LEU A 44 3.67 12.39 -28.78
CA LEU A 44 4.45 11.37 -29.45
C LEU A 44 3.79 10.94 -30.76
N TRP A 45 2.49 10.66 -30.76
CA TRP A 45 1.74 10.31 -31.97
C TRP A 45 1.80 11.44 -33.00
N PHE A 46 1.53 12.67 -32.59
CA PHE A 46 1.66 13.85 -33.46
C PHE A 46 3.04 13.95 -34.11
N ARG A 47 4.12 13.82 -33.32
CA ARG A 47 5.50 13.85 -33.83
C ARG A 47 5.83 12.66 -34.72
N THR A 48 5.30 11.48 -34.43
CA THR A 48 5.47 10.31 -35.30
C THR A 48 4.85 10.56 -36.67
N LEU A 49 3.68 11.21 -36.73
CA LEU A 49 3.07 11.61 -38.00
C LEU A 49 3.89 12.66 -38.75
N GLN A 50 4.49 13.63 -38.05
CA GLN A 50 5.41 14.60 -38.66
C GLN A 50 6.65 13.95 -39.30
N ASN A 51 7.10 12.79 -38.79
CA ASN A 51 8.25 12.06 -39.32
C ASN A 51 7.85 11.02 -40.39
N SER A 52 6.57 10.86 -40.68
CA SER A 52 6.07 9.92 -41.69
C SER A 52 6.02 10.60 -43.06
N GLY A 53 6.95 10.25 -43.96
CA GLY A 53 6.96 10.80 -45.33
C GLY A 53 5.61 10.64 -46.04
N ARG A 54 4.99 9.46 -45.93
CA ARG A 54 3.66 9.18 -46.51
C ARG A 54 2.55 10.06 -45.95
N TYR A 55 2.63 10.46 -44.68
CA TYR A 55 1.63 11.34 -44.08
C TYR A 55 1.89 12.80 -44.48
N MET A 56 3.15 13.20 -44.64
CA MET A 56 3.53 14.53 -45.15
C MET A 56 3.05 14.72 -46.59
N ASP A 57 3.23 13.72 -47.46
CA ASP A 57 2.69 13.74 -48.83
C ASP A 57 1.15 13.86 -48.82
N CYS A 58 0.49 13.21 -47.86
CA CYS A 58 -0.96 13.32 -47.66
C CYS A 58 -1.38 14.71 -47.15
N CYS A 59 -0.56 15.37 -46.34
CA CYS A 59 -0.80 16.75 -45.90
C CYS A 59 -0.60 17.77 -47.03
N GLU A 60 0.34 17.53 -47.94
CA GLU A 60 0.54 18.35 -49.15
C GLU A 60 -0.61 18.19 -50.14
N ALA A 61 -1.11 16.97 -50.30
CA ALA A 61 -2.23 16.66 -51.19
C ALA A 61 -3.62 16.84 -50.54
N GLU A 62 -3.72 17.56 -49.42
CA GLU A 62 -4.98 17.85 -48.69
C GLU A 62 -5.87 16.61 -48.45
N GLY A 63 -5.27 15.44 -48.17
CA GLY A 63 -6.02 14.23 -47.83
C GLY A 63 -6.42 13.33 -49.00
N VAL A 64 -5.87 13.53 -50.20
CA VAL A 64 -6.27 12.78 -51.43
C VAL A 64 -5.63 11.38 -51.55
N HIS A 65 -4.71 10.99 -50.66
CA HIS A 65 -3.97 9.72 -50.72
C HIS A 65 -4.48 8.60 -49.78
N SER A 66 -3.77 7.46 -49.76
CA SER A 66 -4.10 6.22 -49.00
C SER A 66 -4.35 6.40 -47.49
N LEU A 67 -3.95 7.55 -46.91
CA LEU A 67 -4.11 7.88 -45.49
C LEU A 67 -5.24 8.88 -45.22
N ARG A 68 -6.18 9.06 -46.17
CA ARG A 68 -7.31 9.99 -46.06
C ARG A 68 -8.08 9.89 -44.74
N HIS A 69 -8.44 8.68 -44.31
CA HIS A 69 -9.18 8.48 -43.06
C HIS A 69 -8.43 9.06 -41.84
N LEU A 70 -7.10 8.92 -41.81
CA LEU A 70 -6.28 9.45 -40.73
C LEU A 70 -6.11 10.97 -40.84
N TYR A 71 -6.04 11.50 -42.07
CA TYR A 71 -6.01 12.93 -42.33
C TYR A 71 -7.34 13.62 -41.98
N GLU A 72 -8.49 12.97 -42.19
CA GLU A 72 -9.80 13.48 -41.76
C GLU A 72 -9.87 13.66 -40.23
N ASP A 73 -9.18 12.81 -39.47
CA ASP A 73 -9.10 12.88 -38.01
C ASP A 73 -8.03 13.86 -37.50
N PHE A 74 -6.78 13.71 -37.96
CA PHE A 74 -5.63 14.45 -37.45
C PHE A 74 -5.39 15.78 -38.18
N GLY A 75 -5.86 15.92 -39.41
CA GLY A 75 -5.62 17.08 -40.26
C GLY A 75 -4.13 17.32 -40.56
N ASP A 76 -3.79 18.58 -40.83
CA ASP A 76 -2.43 19.00 -41.13
C ASP A 76 -1.55 19.08 -39.86
N VAL A 77 -0.59 18.17 -39.76
CA VAL A 77 0.35 18.06 -38.63
C VAL A 77 1.64 18.87 -38.82
N ARG A 78 1.80 19.61 -39.93
CA ARG A 78 2.98 20.47 -40.16
C ARG A 78 3.01 21.70 -39.25
N THR A 79 1.89 22.00 -38.60
CA THR A 79 1.75 23.10 -37.65
C THR A 79 2.47 22.80 -36.31
N SER A 80 2.53 23.80 -35.43
CA SER A 80 3.07 23.58 -34.08
C SER A 80 2.10 22.75 -33.23
N PHE A 81 2.63 21.88 -32.35
CA PHE A 81 1.80 21.05 -31.47
C PHE A 81 0.75 21.86 -30.67
N PRO A 82 1.06 23.04 -30.08
CA PRO A 82 0.04 23.85 -29.41
C PRO A 82 -1.10 24.31 -30.33
N THR A 83 -0.77 24.75 -31.55
CA THR A 83 -1.76 25.18 -32.53
C THR A 83 -2.66 24.01 -32.91
N TRP A 84 -2.06 22.88 -33.28
CA TRP A 84 -2.76 21.67 -33.65
C TRP A 84 -3.62 21.10 -32.51
N TRP A 85 -3.11 21.13 -31.28
CA TRP A 85 -3.82 20.64 -30.10
C TRP A 85 -5.13 21.42 -29.90
N MET A 86 -5.07 22.75 -29.98
CA MET A 86 -6.24 23.61 -29.76
C MET A 86 -7.31 23.46 -30.85
N THR A 87 -6.91 23.20 -32.10
CA THR A 87 -7.85 23.10 -33.23
C THR A 87 -8.43 21.69 -33.39
N THR A 88 -7.58 20.67 -33.24
CA THR A 88 -7.86 19.28 -33.67
C THR A 88 -7.63 18.29 -32.54
N GLY A 89 -6.45 18.31 -31.92
CA GLY A 89 -6.05 17.32 -30.92
C GLY A 89 -7.01 17.19 -29.73
N ARG A 90 -7.51 18.32 -29.20
CA ARG A 90 -8.50 18.32 -28.11
C ARG A 90 -9.79 17.58 -28.49
N LYS A 91 -10.28 17.72 -29.72
CA LYS A 91 -11.52 17.06 -30.15
C LYS A 91 -11.29 15.56 -30.37
N LEU A 92 -10.14 15.23 -30.93
CA LEU A 92 -9.77 13.86 -31.29
C LEU A 92 -9.55 12.99 -30.04
N PHE A 93 -8.88 13.53 -29.02
CA PHE A 93 -8.51 12.78 -27.81
C PHE A 93 -9.36 13.11 -26.58
N ALA A 94 -10.41 13.94 -26.72
CA ALA A 94 -11.35 14.17 -25.63
C ALA A 94 -12.12 12.89 -25.30
N GLU A 95 -12.01 12.43 -24.06
CA GLU A 95 -12.89 11.37 -23.57
C GLU A 95 -14.34 11.84 -23.52
N ARG A 96 -15.23 11.02 -24.07
CA ARG A 96 -16.67 11.34 -24.12
C ARG A 96 -17.37 11.06 -22.79
N ARG A 97 -16.79 10.25 -21.91
CA ARG A 97 -17.31 9.92 -20.57
C ARG A 97 -16.21 10.09 -19.54
N PRO A 98 -16.51 10.58 -18.33
CA PRO A 98 -15.51 10.70 -17.28
C PRO A 98 -14.98 9.31 -16.90
N VAL A 99 -13.67 9.19 -16.72
CA VAL A 99 -13.07 7.99 -16.13
C VAL A 99 -13.72 7.76 -14.76
N PRO A 100 -14.31 6.58 -14.51
CA PRO A 100 -14.90 6.27 -13.22
C PRO A 100 -13.80 6.25 -12.15
N LYS A 101 -14.13 6.70 -10.95
CA LYS A 101 -13.21 6.76 -9.80
C LYS A 101 -13.81 6.01 -8.62
N VAL A 102 -12.97 5.63 -7.67
CA VAL A 102 -13.44 5.15 -6.37
C VAL A 102 -14.08 6.35 -5.66
N GLU A 103 -15.35 6.20 -5.30
CA GLU A 103 -16.11 7.25 -4.61
C GLU A 103 -16.36 6.85 -3.16
N MET A 104 -16.24 7.82 -2.25
CA MET A 104 -16.54 7.64 -0.84
C MET A 104 -17.94 8.18 -0.56
N HIS A 105 -18.83 7.31 -0.11
CA HIS A 105 -20.21 7.69 0.21
C HIS A 105 -20.32 8.10 1.67
N SER A 106 -20.75 9.34 1.92
CA SER A 106 -20.93 9.92 3.26
C SER A 106 -22.40 10.17 3.64
N LYS A 107 -23.34 10.12 2.68
CA LYS A 107 -24.76 10.43 2.91
C LYS A 107 -25.65 9.21 2.76
N LEU A 108 -26.58 9.10 3.70
CA LEU A 108 -27.22 7.86 4.16
C LEU A 108 -28.59 7.57 3.52
N ASN A 109 -28.76 7.77 2.21
CA ASN A 109 -30.06 7.48 1.59
C ASN A 109 -30.16 6.03 1.07
N GLU A 110 -29.02 5.36 0.79
CA GLU A 110 -28.99 3.98 0.27
C GLU A 110 -28.35 2.97 1.25
N LEU A 111 -27.89 3.45 2.41
CA LEU A 111 -27.10 2.67 3.38
C LEU A 111 -27.86 2.43 4.71
N SER A 112 -29.19 2.38 4.65
CA SER A 112 -30.10 2.32 5.82
C SER A 112 -29.87 1.13 6.76
N HIS A 113 -29.23 0.06 6.29
CA HIS A 113 -28.86 -1.11 7.10
C HIS A 113 -27.59 -0.87 7.96
N ILE A 114 -26.82 0.18 7.68
CA ILE A 114 -25.62 0.51 8.43
C ILE A 114 -26.01 1.44 9.58
N GLN A 115 -26.24 0.85 10.75
CA GLN A 115 -26.73 1.54 11.95
C GLN A 115 -25.79 2.62 12.50
N ASN A 116 -24.48 2.57 12.18
CA ASN A 116 -23.50 3.54 12.65
C ASN A 116 -22.37 3.75 11.63
N MET A 117 -22.27 4.97 11.09
CA MET A 117 -21.21 5.41 10.17
C MET A 117 -20.00 6.04 10.87
N LYS A 118 -20.07 6.28 12.19
CA LYS A 118 -19.01 6.98 12.92
C LYS A 118 -17.65 6.30 12.80
N ASP A 119 -17.61 4.98 12.62
CA ASP A 119 -16.38 4.18 12.49
C ASP A 119 -16.28 3.40 11.18
N ARG A 120 -16.96 3.86 10.12
CA ARG A 120 -17.04 3.15 8.85
C ARG A 120 -16.90 4.08 7.66
N VAL A 121 -16.31 3.57 6.59
CA VAL A 121 -16.26 4.21 5.27
C VAL A 121 -16.87 3.25 4.26
N VAL A 122 -17.75 3.75 3.40
CA VAL A 122 -18.32 2.98 2.28
C VAL A 122 -17.69 3.49 0.99
N LEU A 123 -17.10 2.57 0.24
CA LEU A 123 -16.39 2.85 -1.00
C LEU A 123 -17.12 2.18 -2.17
N GLU A 124 -17.49 2.97 -3.18
CA GLU A 124 -17.93 2.45 -4.46
C GLU A 124 -16.71 2.26 -5.37
N VAL A 125 -16.52 1.04 -5.86
CA VAL A 125 -15.31 0.67 -6.62
C VAL A 125 -15.69 0.29 -8.05
N PRO A 126 -15.29 1.08 -9.07
CA PRO A 126 -15.52 0.70 -10.46
C PRO A 126 -14.59 -0.43 -10.88
N LEU A 127 -15.18 -1.52 -11.40
CA LEU A 127 -14.43 -2.69 -11.90
C LEU A 127 -13.74 -2.46 -13.25
N THR A 128 -13.99 -1.31 -13.88
CA THR A 128 -13.33 -0.90 -15.13
C THR A 128 -11.91 -0.39 -14.91
N LEU A 129 -11.50 -0.16 -13.66
CA LEU A 129 -10.15 0.29 -13.32
C LEU A 129 -9.22 -0.89 -13.04
N ARG A 130 -7.92 -0.70 -13.32
CA ARG A 130 -6.88 -1.64 -12.89
C ARG A 130 -6.84 -1.73 -11.36
N ARG A 131 -6.66 -2.95 -10.84
CA ARG A 131 -6.59 -3.23 -9.39
C ARG A 131 -5.59 -2.34 -8.64
N SER A 132 -4.40 -2.10 -9.21
CA SER A 132 -3.39 -1.22 -8.61
C SER A 132 -3.87 0.22 -8.46
N THR A 133 -4.58 0.75 -9.45
CA THR A 133 -5.15 2.10 -9.40
C THR A 133 -6.28 2.19 -8.39
N VAL A 134 -7.13 1.17 -8.29
CA VAL A 134 -8.17 1.07 -7.26
C VAL A 134 -7.54 1.10 -5.87
N ILE A 135 -6.55 0.24 -5.59
CA ILE A 135 -5.88 0.18 -4.29
C ILE A 135 -5.25 1.53 -3.92
N ARG A 136 -4.57 2.18 -4.88
CA ARG A 136 -3.98 3.52 -4.66
C ARG A 136 -5.05 4.56 -4.32
N GLN A 137 -6.19 4.55 -5.00
CA GLN A 137 -7.30 5.47 -4.70
C GLN A 137 -7.92 5.18 -3.33
N ILE A 138 -8.12 3.90 -3.00
CA ILE A 138 -8.62 3.48 -1.69
C ILE A 138 -7.67 3.94 -0.57
N ASN A 139 -6.37 3.68 -0.70
CA ASN A 139 -5.39 4.08 0.31
C ASN A 139 -5.43 5.59 0.56
N LYS A 140 -5.48 6.41 -0.51
CA LYS A 140 -5.61 7.86 -0.37
C LYS A 140 -6.87 8.26 0.40
N LEU A 141 -8.02 7.65 0.06
CA LEU A 141 -9.30 7.92 0.73
C LEU A 141 -9.27 7.47 2.20
N LEU A 142 -8.59 6.36 2.50
CA LEU A 142 -8.40 5.90 3.87
C LEU A 142 -7.47 6.85 4.64
N ASP A 143 -6.35 7.26 4.07
CA ASP A 143 -5.42 8.20 4.70
C ASP A 143 -6.15 9.49 5.11
N GLU A 144 -6.97 10.06 4.22
CA GLU A 144 -7.83 11.21 4.49
C GLU A 144 -8.84 10.94 5.63
N ALA A 145 -9.43 9.74 5.69
CA ALA A 145 -10.39 9.36 6.73
C ALA A 145 -9.75 9.06 8.11
N TYR A 146 -8.45 8.76 8.15
CA TYR A 146 -7.71 8.47 9.37
C TYR A 146 -6.98 9.70 9.95
N VAL A 147 -6.87 10.83 9.23
CA VAL A 147 -6.15 12.04 9.69
C VAL A 147 -6.59 12.51 11.09
N GLU A 148 -7.88 12.50 11.37
CA GLU A 148 -8.45 13.01 12.64
C GLU A 148 -8.69 11.90 13.67
N ARG A 149 -8.25 10.66 13.39
CA ARG A 149 -8.47 9.52 14.29
C ARG A 149 -7.20 9.18 15.05
N GLU A 150 -7.35 8.89 16.34
CA GLU A 150 -6.28 8.28 17.11
C GLU A 150 -5.90 6.91 16.50
N PRO A 151 -4.61 6.53 16.55
CA PRO A 151 -4.16 5.22 16.12
C PRO A 151 -4.95 4.11 16.83
N VAL A 152 -5.72 3.36 16.06
CA VAL A 152 -6.51 2.25 16.61
C VAL A 152 -5.56 1.14 17.05
N VAL A 153 -5.48 0.90 18.36
CA VAL A 153 -4.85 -0.30 18.92
C VAL A 153 -5.94 -1.37 19.05
N PRO A 154 -5.99 -2.43 18.20
CA PRO A 154 -7.10 -3.37 18.18
C PRO A 154 -7.39 -4.02 19.54
N ARG A 155 -6.37 -4.15 20.40
CA ARG A 155 -6.49 -4.70 21.75
C ARG A 155 -7.27 -3.79 22.71
N LYS A 156 -7.22 -2.46 22.54
CA LYS A 156 -7.98 -1.50 23.37
C LYS A 156 -9.49 -1.54 23.04
N VAL A 157 -9.85 -1.78 21.78
CA VAL A 157 -11.24 -1.86 21.28
C VAL A 157 -11.92 -3.22 21.56
N SER A 158 -11.17 -4.20 22.07
CA SER A 158 -11.72 -5.54 22.35
C SER A 158 -12.86 -5.49 23.38
N THR A 159 -13.98 -6.16 23.06
CA THR A 159 -15.15 -6.35 23.92
C THR A 159 -15.09 -7.65 24.74
N ALA A 160 -13.97 -8.38 24.68
CA ALA A 160 -13.81 -9.62 25.43
C ALA A 160 -13.83 -9.38 26.95
N ILE A 161 -14.43 -10.32 27.69
CA ILE A 161 -14.49 -10.30 29.17
C ILE A 161 -13.08 -10.28 29.77
N ARG A 162 -12.12 -10.99 29.15
CA ARG A 162 -10.70 -10.94 29.49
C ARG A 162 -9.92 -10.36 28.32
N LYS A 163 -9.35 -9.17 28.52
CA LYS A 163 -8.57 -8.48 27.49
C LYS A 163 -7.11 -8.91 27.54
N LEU A 164 -6.49 -8.98 26.36
CA LEU A 164 -5.06 -9.21 26.28
C LEU A 164 -4.31 -7.96 26.72
N ASN A 165 -3.21 -8.13 27.43
CA ASN A 165 -2.33 -7.05 27.81
C ASN A 165 -1.71 -6.37 26.57
N SER A 166 -1.46 -5.07 26.69
CA SER A 166 -0.70 -4.33 25.69
C SER A 166 0.76 -4.81 25.77
N SER A 167 1.23 -5.47 24.72
CA SER A 167 2.59 -6.01 24.68
C SER A 167 3.04 -6.16 23.25
N LYS A 168 4.28 -5.72 22.99
CA LYS A 168 4.95 -5.87 21.68
C LYS A 168 5.39 -7.31 21.40
N MET A 169 5.09 -8.25 22.29
CA MET A 169 5.47 -9.65 22.12
C MET A 169 4.73 -10.30 20.95
N GLN A 170 5.49 -11.00 20.12
CA GLN A 170 4.97 -11.76 19.00
C GLN A 170 4.43 -13.12 19.44
N MET A 171 3.41 -13.60 18.73
CA MET A 171 2.77 -14.88 19.02
C MET A 171 3.75 -16.06 18.87
N ASP A 172 4.68 -16.00 17.92
CA ASP A 172 5.69 -17.05 17.74
C ASP A 172 6.62 -17.17 18.96
N THR A 173 7.06 -16.03 19.52
CA THR A 173 7.87 -16.03 20.75
C THR A 173 7.14 -16.71 21.90
N VAL A 174 5.84 -16.43 22.07
CA VAL A 174 5.00 -17.07 23.10
C VAL A 174 4.93 -18.58 22.90
N ARG A 175 4.72 -19.04 21.65
CA ARG A 175 4.69 -20.48 21.34
C ARG A 175 6.01 -21.15 21.67
N ARG A 176 7.15 -20.53 21.32
CA ARG A 176 8.48 -21.05 21.67
C ARG A 176 8.68 -21.16 23.18
N MET A 177 8.28 -20.13 23.94
CA MET A 177 8.35 -20.15 25.41
C MET A 177 7.57 -21.33 25.99
N LEU A 178 6.31 -21.51 25.56
CA LEU A 178 5.46 -22.61 26.02
C LEU A 178 6.01 -23.97 25.60
N ALA A 179 6.43 -24.14 24.34
CA ALA A 179 6.99 -25.40 23.86
C ALA A 179 8.23 -25.84 24.65
N VAL A 180 9.12 -24.90 24.98
CA VAL A 180 10.30 -25.16 25.81
C VAL A 180 9.91 -25.57 27.23
N TYR A 181 8.94 -24.87 27.83
CA TYR A 181 8.46 -25.17 29.18
C TYR A 181 7.77 -26.54 29.24
N GLU A 182 6.85 -26.84 28.32
CA GLU A 182 6.17 -28.13 28.21
C GLU A 182 7.16 -29.27 27.98
N CYS A 183 8.18 -29.07 27.14
CA CYS A 183 9.23 -30.05 26.92
C CYS A 183 10.01 -30.34 28.21
N ARG A 184 10.32 -29.31 29.01
CA ARG A 184 10.97 -29.48 30.31
C ARG A 184 10.10 -30.27 31.28
N VAL A 185 8.79 -30.02 31.32
CA VAL A 185 7.86 -30.75 32.19
C VAL A 185 7.76 -32.22 31.78
N LYS A 186 7.67 -32.51 30.48
CA LYS A 186 7.62 -33.88 29.94
C LYS A 186 8.95 -34.63 30.13
N PHE A 187 10.08 -33.93 30.07
CA PHE A 187 11.42 -34.52 30.17
C PHE A 187 12.30 -33.78 31.19
N PRO A 188 12.11 -34.00 32.50
CA PRO A 188 12.81 -33.24 33.55
C PRO A 188 14.33 -33.35 33.51
N ASN A 189 14.84 -34.51 33.08
CA ASN A 189 16.27 -34.85 33.06
C ASN A 189 16.96 -34.49 31.73
N PHE A 190 16.26 -33.90 30.76
CA PHE A 190 16.89 -33.51 29.51
C PHE A 190 17.85 -32.33 29.71
N SER A 191 19.02 -32.42 29.08
CA SER A 191 19.92 -31.27 28.99
C SER A 191 19.26 -30.15 28.16
N LEU A 192 19.63 -28.91 28.45
CA LEU A 192 19.10 -27.73 27.75
C LEU A 192 19.26 -27.83 26.24
N TYR A 193 20.42 -28.35 25.79
CA TYR A 193 20.69 -28.60 24.39
C TYR A 193 19.72 -29.61 23.77
N ARG A 194 19.40 -30.71 24.46
CA ARG A 194 18.42 -31.70 23.96
C ARG A 194 17.02 -31.11 23.86
N ILE A 195 16.63 -30.23 24.80
CA ILE A 195 15.35 -29.51 24.75
C ILE A 195 15.30 -28.62 23.52
N ALA A 196 16.38 -27.88 23.22
CA ALA A 196 16.43 -27.05 22.03
C ALA A 196 16.24 -27.84 20.73
N LEU A 197 16.92 -28.99 20.60
CA LEU A 197 16.77 -29.86 19.43
C LEU A 197 15.35 -30.43 19.34
N LYS A 198 14.75 -30.84 20.47
CA LYS A 198 13.41 -31.45 20.49
C LYS A 198 12.30 -30.45 20.17
N THR A 199 12.50 -29.18 20.53
CA THR A 199 11.56 -28.09 20.28
C THR A 199 11.82 -27.39 18.95
N GLU A 200 12.77 -27.88 18.16
CA GLU A 200 13.17 -27.30 16.87
C GLU A 200 13.40 -25.79 16.97
N LEU A 201 14.06 -25.37 18.06
CA LEU A 201 14.36 -23.97 18.29
C LEU A 201 15.34 -23.49 17.22
N ASP A 202 14.81 -22.78 16.23
CA ASP A 202 15.65 -22.10 15.26
C ASP A 202 16.24 -20.85 15.91
N ILE A 203 17.47 -20.98 16.39
CA ILE A 203 18.29 -19.87 16.82
C ILE A 203 19.06 -19.43 15.60
N GLU A 204 18.72 -18.26 15.10
CA GLU A 204 19.49 -17.62 14.04
C GLU A 204 20.91 -17.33 14.58
N PHE A 205 21.86 -18.22 14.25
CA PHE A 205 23.23 -18.15 14.75
C PHE A 205 24.03 -16.99 14.16
N GLN A 206 23.40 -16.14 13.34
CA GLN A 206 24.00 -15.10 12.51
C GLN A 206 25.17 -14.39 13.22
N LEU A 207 26.37 -14.79 12.79
CA LEU A 207 27.50 -13.93 12.41
C LEU A 207 28.00 -12.87 13.39
N ARG A 208 27.73 -12.95 14.70
CA ARG A 208 28.53 -12.19 15.69
C ARG A 208 29.91 -12.79 15.96
N SER A 209 30.44 -13.59 15.05
CA SER A 209 31.87 -13.84 15.02
C SER A 209 32.51 -12.73 14.21
N LYS A 210 33.19 -11.79 14.88
CA LYS A 210 34.03 -10.77 14.21
C LYS A 210 35.07 -11.39 13.26
N THR A 211 35.28 -12.71 13.32
CA THR A 211 36.33 -13.45 12.63
C THR A 211 35.83 -14.34 11.48
N GLY A 212 34.55 -14.29 11.09
CA GLY A 212 34.04 -14.99 9.90
C GLY A 212 34.10 -16.53 9.91
N LYS A 213 34.62 -17.15 10.98
CA LYS A 213 34.68 -18.61 11.13
C LYS A 213 33.32 -19.19 11.55
N PRO A 214 32.91 -20.34 10.98
CA PRO A 214 31.72 -21.06 11.43
C PRO A 214 31.88 -21.47 12.90
N MET A 215 30.77 -21.43 13.63
CA MET A 215 30.77 -21.72 15.06
C MET A 215 30.97 -23.21 15.33
N THR A 216 31.80 -23.55 16.33
CA THR A 216 32.01 -24.95 16.74
C THR A 216 30.76 -25.53 17.42
N ASP A 217 30.64 -26.87 17.44
CA ASP A 217 29.47 -27.52 18.01
C ASP A 217 29.34 -27.31 19.52
N GLU A 218 30.45 -27.15 20.25
CA GLU A 218 30.44 -26.76 21.66
C GLU A 218 29.87 -25.35 21.85
N GLN A 219 30.28 -24.39 21.02
CA GLN A 219 29.77 -23.03 21.06
C GLN A 219 28.26 -22.99 20.71
N LYS A 220 27.79 -23.83 19.77
CA LYS A 220 26.34 -24.02 19.50
C LYS A 220 25.61 -24.54 20.74
N ARG A 221 26.14 -25.59 21.39
CA ARG A 221 25.54 -26.17 22.61
C ARG A 221 25.39 -25.13 23.72
N VAL A 222 26.41 -24.30 23.93
CA VAL A 222 26.38 -23.23 24.93
C VAL A 222 25.31 -22.19 24.58
N ARG A 223 25.24 -21.72 23.32
CA ARG A 223 24.20 -20.75 22.91
C ARG A 223 22.78 -21.30 23.06
N TYR A 224 22.56 -22.54 22.64
CA TYR A 224 21.28 -23.22 22.88
C TYR A 224 20.95 -23.29 24.37
N GLY A 225 21.95 -23.61 25.22
CA GLY A 225 21.79 -23.62 26.67
C GLY A 225 21.32 -22.28 27.22
N ILE A 226 21.97 -21.20 26.80
CA ILE A 226 21.64 -19.82 27.21
C ILE A 226 20.21 -19.46 26.78
N GLU A 227 19.88 -19.71 25.52
CA GLU A 227 18.57 -19.33 24.96
C GLU A 227 17.42 -20.13 25.57
N VAL A 228 17.58 -21.45 25.73
CA VAL A 228 16.58 -22.29 26.40
C VAL A 228 16.40 -21.85 27.85
N SER A 229 17.49 -21.54 28.57
CA SER A 229 17.41 -21.02 29.94
C SER A 229 16.62 -19.71 30.01
N ARG A 230 16.90 -18.79 29.07
CA ARG A 230 16.19 -17.51 28.94
C ARG A 230 14.70 -17.72 28.66
N LEU A 231 14.36 -18.55 27.68
CA LEU A 231 12.97 -18.86 27.30
C LEU A 231 12.22 -19.56 28.43
N MET A 232 12.84 -20.51 29.13
CA MET A 232 12.24 -21.16 30.30
C MET A 232 11.90 -20.15 31.40
N ARG A 233 12.83 -19.22 31.71
CA ARG A 233 12.57 -18.18 32.71
C ARG A 233 11.41 -17.28 32.28
N GLN A 234 11.38 -16.85 31.01
CA GLN A 234 10.29 -16.04 30.48
C GLN A 234 8.96 -16.79 30.46
N ALA A 235 8.97 -18.08 30.14
CA ALA A 235 7.78 -18.92 30.14
C ALA A 235 7.17 -19.04 31.54
N ARG A 236 8.00 -19.17 32.60
CA ARG A 236 7.51 -19.17 33.98
C ARG A 236 6.79 -17.87 34.32
N LEU A 237 7.43 -16.73 34.04
CA LEU A 237 6.82 -15.42 34.26
C LEU A 237 5.54 -15.23 33.43
N LEU A 238 5.51 -15.78 32.20
CA LEU A 238 4.33 -15.74 31.36
C LEU A 238 3.17 -16.53 31.97
N ILE A 239 3.44 -17.71 32.52
CA ILE A 239 2.45 -18.56 33.18
C ILE A 239 1.95 -17.90 34.47
N GLU A 240 2.85 -17.41 35.32
CA GLU A 240 2.50 -16.70 36.57
C GLU A 240 1.63 -15.46 36.30
N ASN A 241 1.98 -14.64 35.29
CA ASN A 241 1.16 -13.49 34.93
C ASN A 241 -0.18 -13.91 34.31
N ALA A 242 -0.22 -15.00 33.54
CA ALA A 242 -1.46 -15.54 33.00
C ALA A 242 -2.41 -16.01 34.11
N GLU A 243 -1.88 -16.62 35.18
CA GLU A 243 -2.64 -16.99 36.38
C GLU A 243 -3.21 -15.77 37.11
N ALA A 244 -2.46 -14.66 37.16
CA ALA A 244 -2.94 -13.37 37.64
C ALA A 244 -3.93 -12.68 36.68
N GLY A 245 -4.21 -13.27 35.52
CA GLY A 245 -5.13 -12.73 34.52
C GLY A 245 -4.52 -11.68 33.58
N ILE A 246 -3.19 -11.48 33.62
CA ILE A 246 -2.46 -10.53 32.79
C ILE A 246 -1.69 -11.31 31.72
N PHE A 247 -2.22 -11.36 30.49
CA PHE A 247 -1.56 -12.07 29.40
C PHE A 247 -1.67 -11.30 28.08
N PRO A 248 -0.61 -11.17 27.27
CA PRO A 248 0.73 -11.72 27.46
C PRO A 248 1.66 -10.76 28.23
N CYS A 249 2.35 -11.26 29.26
CA CYS A 249 3.31 -10.48 30.04
C CYS A 249 4.47 -11.35 30.55
N ILE A 250 5.71 -10.84 30.51
CA ILE A 250 6.91 -11.54 31.02
C ILE A 250 7.64 -10.72 32.10
N LYS A 251 6.97 -9.69 32.65
CA LYS A 251 7.50 -8.88 33.76
C LYS A 251 7.27 -9.62 35.08
N PRO A 252 8.12 -9.42 36.10
CA PRO A 252 7.87 -9.97 37.43
C PRO A 252 6.53 -9.46 37.98
N PRO A 253 5.69 -10.32 38.58
CA PRO A 253 4.45 -9.90 39.21
C PRO A 253 4.74 -8.90 40.33
N GLY A 254 3.98 -7.80 40.39
CA GLY A 254 4.15 -6.72 41.39
C GLY A 254 4.97 -5.50 40.92
N GLN A 255 5.49 -5.50 39.70
CA GLN A 255 5.96 -4.27 39.05
C GLN A 255 4.80 -3.69 38.24
N GLU A 256 4.04 -2.78 38.85
CA GLU A 256 2.96 -2.05 38.19
C GLU A 256 3.50 -1.36 36.93
N GLU A 257 2.82 -1.55 35.80
CA GLU A 257 3.01 -0.67 34.67
C GLU A 257 2.39 0.68 35.05
N VAL A 258 3.26 1.64 35.39
CA VAL A 258 2.94 3.04 35.10
C VAL A 258 2.72 3.06 33.60
N ASP A 259 1.47 3.26 33.20
CA ASP A 259 1.06 3.39 31.81
C ASP A 259 1.76 4.64 31.26
N THR A 260 2.97 4.47 30.70
CA THR A 260 3.75 5.58 30.13
C THR A 260 3.11 6.15 28.87
N ASP A 261 2.03 5.53 28.38
CA ASP A 261 1.22 6.03 27.27
C ASP A 261 0.08 6.95 27.75
N ALA A 262 0.02 7.30 29.04
CA ALA A 262 -0.88 8.34 29.58
C ALA A 262 -0.25 9.74 29.63
N ILE A 263 0.98 9.90 29.13
CA ILE A 263 1.67 11.19 28.96
C ILE A 263 2.21 11.27 27.54
N GLU A 264 1.32 11.45 26.57
CA GLU A 264 1.52 12.25 25.34
C GLU A 264 0.21 12.38 24.56
#